data_AF-A0A1F3XVY5-F1
#
_entry.id   AF-A0A1F3XVY5-F1
#
_cell.length_a   1.000
_cell.length_b   1.000
_cell.length_c   1.000
_cell.angle_alpha   90.00
_cell.angle_beta   90.00
_cell.angle_gamma   90.00
#
_symmetry.space_group_name_H-M   'P 1'
#
loop_
_entity.id
_entity.type
_entity.pdbx_description
1 polymer ?
#
loop_
_entity_poly.entity_id
_entity_poly.type
_entity_poly.pdbx_seq_one_letter_code
_entity_poly.pdbx_strand_id
1 'polypeptide(L)'
;MKMVVGFVFSFFFAGFAHAASGNLPIYVEFESDNSYVLSDGKVLDSSEAREQISKHSRNDLCFRAQFIGFINAYLKTLEDGNFPIDATALLVVFTVTERRDQDSEVARRIDLFDTSKYIQTGNPILISSLQLDPKNCGFPADSFKKLFNKAPLEYQKSLLAPSTVTEDVFNDVIDEIRVLYKPQVRRLHQKLVIERQWWHHDENLTARREEEAYTLLLSGGWARQRGMTKDTFRLSVCHEVGHLLGGGPYYQRSDDSLLTYMNAEGEAEYFATSKCLRKLFSKEDNVRIAASLPTPDAIREACSRAWSTVTDRAICERVGYTALLEKKVLADSLNRNSPPGTPVIQSPRSFLKDATVVNGNVLSHPNPQCRFDTLLAGALCTTSYDISPDLKDFASGTCTIEGGFSVGLRPTCWFNEHAARQEREHLRGVH
;
A
#
# COMPACT_ATOMS: atom_id res chain seq x y z
N MET A 1 15.33 14.76 -34.40
CA MET A 1 15.12 15.41 -33.09
C MET A 1 16.13 14.84 -32.09
N LYS A 2 17.41 15.21 -32.19
CA LYS A 2 18.53 14.68 -31.36
C LYS A 2 19.48 15.79 -30.86
N MET A 3 19.08 17.06 -30.98
CA MET A 3 19.87 18.23 -30.56
C MET A 3 19.00 19.14 -29.69
N VAL A 4 18.61 18.68 -28.50
CA VAL A 4 18.07 19.57 -27.44
C VAL A 4 18.51 19.09 -26.04
N VAL A 5 18.80 17.79 -25.87
CA VAL A 5 19.16 17.21 -24.55
C VAL A 5 20.53 17.70 -24.03
N GLY A 6 21.50 18.01 -24.91
CA GLY A 6 22.83 18.45 -24.49
C GLY A 6 22.90 19.85 -23.87
N PHE A 7 21.96 20.75 -24.21
CA PHE A 7 22.04 22.15 -23.78
C PHE A 7 21.49 22.40 -22.37
N VAL A 8 20.58 21.54 -21.90
CA VAL A 8 19.95 21.66 -20.56
C VAL A 8 20.90 21.16 -19.46
N PHE A 9 21.77 20.18 -19.76
CA PHE A 9 22.71 19.63 -18.78
C PHE A 9 23.92 20.52 -18.49
N SER A 10 24.40 21.30 -19.47
CA SER A 10 25.56 22.19 -19.27
C SER A 10 25.29 23.35 -18.30
N PHE A 11 24.03 23.80 -18.17
CA PHE A 11 23.69 24.89 -17.24
C PHE A 11 23.60 24.45 -15.78
N PHE A 12 23.23 23.18 -15.51
CA PHE A 12 23.13 22.68 -14.14
C PHE A 12 24.49 22.35 -13.52
N PHE A 13 25.47 21.87 -14.31
CA PHE A 13 26.81 21.56 -13.80
C PHE A 13 27.70 22.79 -13.59
N ALA A 14 27.53 23.85 -14.39
CA ALA A 14 28.30 25.09 -14.23
C ALA A 14 28.05 25.78 -12.87
N GLY A 15 26.86 25.63 -12.29
CA GLY A 15 26.51 26.19 -10.98
C GLY A 15 27.11 25.43 -9.79
N PHE A 16 27.35 24.12 -9.92
CA PHE A 16 27.91 23.29 -8.85
C PHE A 16 29.44 23.21 -8.87
N ALA A 17 30.07 23.36 -10.03
CA ALA A 17 31.52 23.31 -10.19
C ALA A 17 32.26 24.49 -9.50
N HIS A 18 31.57 25.58 -9.16
CA HIS A 18 32.20 26.74 -8.53
C HIS A 18 32.36 26.61 -7.00
N ALA A 19 31.80 25.57 -6.36
CA ALA A 19 31.80 25.42 -4.91
C ALA A 19 32.67 24.27 -4.36
N ALA A 20 33.35 23.51 -5.23
CA ALA A 20 34.23 22.43 -4.82
C ALA A 20 35.63 22.62 -5.43
N SER A 21 36.52 23.30 -4.71
CA SER A 21 37.96 23.27 -5.00
C SER A 21 38.50 21.88 -4.62
N GLY A 22 38.35 20.94 -5.53
CA GLY A 22 38.84 19.56 -5.42
C GLY A 22 38.45 18.77 -6.67
N ASN A 23 39.36 18.70 -7.63
CA ASN A 23 39.17 18.04 -8.93
C ASN A 23 38.98 16.52 -8.77
N LEU A 24 37.75 16.06 -8.55
CA LEU A 24 37.36 14.65 -8.69
C LEU A 24 36.28 14.55 -9.78
N PRO A 25 36.56 13.90 -10.92
CA PRO A 25 35.57 13.73 -11.97
C PRO A 25 34.47 12.75 -11.54
N ILE A 26 33.22 13.10 -11.86
CA ILE A 26 32.05 12.23 -11.69
C ILE A 26 31.84 11.46 -13.00
N TYR A 27 31.53 10.17 -12.89
CA TYR A 27 31.31 9.26 -14.03
C TYR A 27 29.84 8.85 -14.10
N VAL A 28 29.27 8.86 -15.30
CA VAL A 28 27.94 8.31 -15.58
C VAL A 28 28.06 7.27 -16.69
N GLU A 29 27.56 6.07 -16.42
CA GLU A 29 27.51 4.94 -17.37
C GLU A 29 26.15 4.92 -18.06
N PHE A 30 26.15 4.75 -19.39
CA PHE A 30 24.94 4.61 -20.18
C PHE A 30 24.78 3.17 -20.64
N GLU A 31 23.62 2.58 -20.32
CA GLU A 31 23.33 1.14 -20.43
C GLU A 31 23.36 0.59 -21.87
N SER A 32 23.33 1.46 -22.90
CA SER A 32 23.29 1.00 -24.29
C SER A 32 24.66 0.81 -24.96
N ASP A 33 25.74 1.45 -24.48
CA ASP A 33 26.95 1.60 -25.31
C ASP A 33 28.30 1.43 -24.59
N ASN A 34 28.34 0.94 -23.34
CA ASN A 34 29.59 0.71 -22.56
C ASN A 34 30.57 1.90 -22.59
N SER A 35 30.03 3.12 -22.66
CA SER A 35 30.78 4.38 -22.70
C SER A 35 30.46 5.20 -21.46
N TYR A 36 31.48 5.88 -20.94
CA TYR A 36 31.42 6.63 -19.69
C TYR A 36 31.65 8.11 -20.00
N VAL A 37 30.79 8.99 -19.51
CA VAL A 37 30.94 10.44 -19.74
C VAL A 37 31.44 11.11 -18.46
N LEU A 38 32.52 11.86 -18.57
CA LEU A 38 33.10 12.67 -17.51
C LEU A 38 32.28 13.96 -17.31
N SER A 39 32.41 14.56 -16.12
CA SER A 39 31.77 15.84 -15.78
C SER A 39 32.18 17.02 -16.67
N ASP A 40 33.29 16.90 -17.41
CA ASP A 40 33.74 17.88 -18.42
C ASP A 40 33.21 17.56 -19.84
N GLY A 41 32.38 16.52 -19.99
CA GLY A 41 31.77 16.11 -21.24
C GLY A 41 32.61 15.15 -22.09
N LYS A 42 33.81 14.74 -21.62
CA LYS A 42 34.63 13.77 -22.33
C LYS A 42 34.05 12.36 -22.22
N VAL A 43 33.96 11.65 -23.34
CA VAL A 43 33.51 10.25 -23.41
C VAL A 43 34.72 9.33 -23.35
N LEU A 44 34.70 8.35 -22.45
CA LEU A 44 35.71 7.31 -22.27
C LEU A 44 35.15 5.96 -22.67
N ASP A 45 36.01 5.09 -23.19
CA ASP A 45 35.66 3.67 -23.33
C ASP A 45 35.81 2.91 -22.01
N SER A 46 35.29 1.69 -21.98
CA SER A 46 35.29 0.83 -20.80
C SER A 46 36.69 0.47 -20.25
N SER A 47 37.74 0.52 -21.06
CA SER A 47 39.11 0.26 -20.60
C SER A 47 39.72 1.51 -19.96
N GLU A 48 39.52 2.69 -20.57
CA GLU A 48 40.00 3.98 -20.06
C GLU A 48 39.30 4.37 -18.76
N ALA A 49 37.98 4.13 -18.67
CA ALA A 49 37.20 4.35 -17.47
C ALA A 49 37.68 3.45 -16.31
N ARG A 50 37.95 2.17 -16.58
CA ARG A 50 38.46 1.23 -15.56
C ARG A 50 39.86 1.62 -15.08
N GLU A 51 40.74 2.08 -15.98
CA GLU A 51 42.07 2.56 -15.58
C GLU A 51 41.98 3.82 -14.70
N GLN A 52 41.14 4.78 -15.08
CA GLN A 52 40.89 6.02 -14.32
C GLN A 52 40.29 5.76 -12.94
N ILE A 53 39.30 4.87 -12.85
CA ILE A 53 38.67 4.44 -11.60
C ILE A 53 39.69 3.72 -10.72
N SER A 54 40.52 2.82 -11.30
CA SER A 54 41.54 2.09 -10.54
C SER A 54 42.62 2.99 -9.94
N LYS A 55 42.92 4.13 -10.58
CA LYS A 55 43.84 5.16 -10.07
C LYS A 55 43.29 5.96 -8.89
N HIS A 56 41.97 6.04 -8.73
CA HIS A 56 41.32 6.85 -7.68
C HIS A 56 40.62 6.02 -6.59
N SER A 57 40.42 4.70 -6.79
CA SER A 57 39.55 3.88 -5.92
C SER A 57 40.20 3.29 -4.68
N ARG A 58 41.48 3.56 -4.38
CA ARG A 58 42.14 2.85 -3.28
C ARG A 58 41.90 3.39 -1.88
N ASN A 59 41.33 4.58 -1.65
CA ASN A 59 41.03 5.02 -0.27
C ASN A 59 39.97 6.11 -0.07
N ASP A 60 39.24 6.57 -1.10
CA ASP A 60 38.45 7.79 -0.92
C ASP A 60 37.06 7.57 -0.31
N LEU A 61 37.01 7.53 1.03
CA LEU A 61 35.77 7.58 1.81
C LEU A 61 34.95 8.86 1.55
N CYS A 62 35.56 9.94 1.06
CA CYS A 62 34.87 11.21 0.83
C CYS A 62 34.07 11.20 -0.49
N PHE A 63 34.50 10.44 -1.51
CA PHE A 63 33.68 10.18 -2.71
C PHE A 63 32.34 9.51 -2.35
N ARG A 64 32.36 8.56 -1.40
CA ARG A 64 31.16 7.88 -0.91
C ARG A 64 30.20 8.84 -0.20
N ALA A 65 30.72 9.80 0.56
CA ALA A 65 29.91 10.79 1.27
C ALA A 65 29.30 11.85 0.33
N GLN A 66 30.05 12.29 -0.68
CA GLN A 66 29.56 13.24 -1.69
C GLN A 66 28.44 12.63 -2.55
N PHE A 67 28.55 11.34 -2.89
CA PHE A 67 27.52 10.62 -3.65
C PHE A 67 26.22 10.43 -2.86
N ILE A 68 26.31 10.11 -1.57
CA ILE A 68 25.13 10.02 -0.68
C ILE A 68 24.46 11.39 -0.51
N GLY A 69 25.26 12.47 -0.40
CA GLY A 69 24.74 13.84 -0.37
C GLY A 69 23.99 14.22 -1.65
N PHE A 70 24.50 13.80 -2.81
CA PHE A 70 23.85 13.99 -4.10
C PHE A 70 22.50 13.25 -4.19
N ILE A 71 22.44 11.98 -3.75
CA ILE A 71 21.18 11.21 -3.72
C ILE A 71 20.14 11.89 -2.82
N ASN A 72 20.52 12.36 -1.63
CA ASN A 72 19.59 13.03 -0.73
C ASN A 72 19.09 14.38 -1.27
N ALA A 73 19.95 15.15 -1.95
CA ALA A 73 19.54 16.38 -2.62
C ALA A 73 18.59 16.09 -3.79
N TYR A 74 18.86 15.04 -4.57
CA TYR A 74 18.00 14.59 -5.66
C TYR A 74 16.62 14.15 -5.16
N LEU A 75 16.56 13.33 -4.11
CA LEU A 75 15.30 12.90 -3.46
C LEU A 75 14.49 14.07 -2.91
N LYS A 76 15.15 15.06 -2.30
CA LYS A 76 14.48 16.27 -1.82
C LYS A 76 13.91 17.13 -2.97
N THR A 77 14.60 17.17 -4.10
CA THR A 77 14.12 17.88 -5.29
C THR A 77 12.89 17.18 -5.91
N LEU A 78 12.79 15.85 -5.78
CA LEU A 78 11.59 15.09 -6.14
C LEU A 78 10.41 15.36 -5.19
N GLU A 79 10.67 15.50 -3.88
CA GLU A 79 9.65 15.88 -2.89
C GLU A 79 9.11 17.30 -3.09
N ASP A 80 9.95 18.23 -3.54
CA ASP A 80 9.58 19.63 -3.78
C ASP A 80 8.83 19.85 -5.12
N GLY A 81 8.53 18.78 -5.87
CA GLY A 81 7.58 18.78 -7.00
C GLY A 81 8.04 19.53 -8.27
N ASN A 82 9.31 19.92 -8.35
CA ASN A 82 9.84 20.68 -9.48
C ASN A 82 10.55 19.77 -10.48
N PHE A 83 9.83 18.98 -11.28
CA PHE A 83 10.25 18.61 -12.66
C PHE A 83 9.08 17.98 -13.46
N PRO A 84 8.93 18.33 -14.76
CA PRO A 84 8.18 17.52 -15.71
C PRO A 84 9.14 16.50 -16.37
N ILE A 85 8.70 15.23 -16.46
CA ILE A 85 9.19 14.09 -17.29
C ILE A 85 9.45 12.83 -16.44
N ASP A 86 8.93 11.70 -16.95
CA ASP A 86 9.06 10.31 -16.48
C ASP A 86 10.48 9.95 -16.01
N ALA A 87 10.61 9.57 -14.73
CA ALA A 87 11.85 9.04 -14.16
C ALA A 87 11.75 7.52 -14.00
N THR A 88 12.24 6.79 -15.00
CA THR A 88 12.51 5.35 -14.90
C THR A 88 13.68 5.13 -13.93
N ALA A 89 13.52 4.16 -13.03
CA ALA A 89 14.30 3.97 -11.81
C ALA A 89 15.83 3.83 -12.02
N LEU A 90 16.61 4.54 -11.21
CA LEU A 90 18.02 4.25 -10.95
C LEU A 90 18.12 3.63 -9.55
N LEU A 91 18.38 2.33 -9.46
CA LEU A 91 18.64 1.63 -8.19
C LEU A 91 20.04 0.99 -8.26
N VAL A 92 21.00 1.55 -7.52
CA VAL A 92 22.34 0.96 -7.37
C VAL A 92 22.52 0.56 -5.91
N VAL A 93 22.68 -0.74 -5.65
CA VAL A 93 22.93 -1.29 -4.30
C VAL A 93 24.35 -1.84 -4.25
N PHE A 94 25.14 -1.43 -3.25
CA PHE A 94 26.44 -2.02 -2.94
C PHE A 94 26.38 -2.73 -1.58
N THR A 95 26.85 -3.97 -1.52
CA THR A 95 27.15 -4.68 -0.26
C THR A 95 28.65 -4.94 -0.16
N VAL A 96 29.22 -4.65 1.00
CA VAL A 96 30.62 -4.99 1.32
C VAL A 96 30.62 -6.14 2.31
N THR A 97 31.18 -7.28 1.93
CA THR A 97 31.44 -8.41 2.86
C THR A 97 32.93 -8.46 3.20
N GLU A 98 33.25 -8.42 4.50
CA GLU A 98 34.60 -8.73 5.01
C GLU A 98 34.78 -10.24 5.11
N ARG A 99 35.76 -10.80 4.41
CA ARG A 99 36.28 -12.14 4.67
C ARG A 99 37.62 -12.02 5.40
N ARG A 100 37.76 -12.74 6.52
CA ARG A 100 39.06 -13.01 7.14
C ARG A 100 39.59 -14.31 6.57
N ASP A 101 40.58 -14.22 5.70
CA ASP A 101 41.41 -15.39 5.40
C ASP A 101 42.63 -15.38 6.33
N GLN A 102 43.05 -16.57 6.74
CA GLN A 102 44.16 -16.82 7.66
C GLN A 102 45.48 -16.61 6.94
N ASP A 103 45.87 -15.36 6.75
CA ASP A 103 47.25 -14.85 6.80
C ASP A 103 47.19 -13.34 6.47
N SER A 104 48.03 -12.57 7.14
CA SER A 104 47.89 -11.14 7.37
C SER A 104 47.84 -10.26 6.11
N GLU A 105 46.66 -10.06 5.53
CA GLU A 105 46.22 -8.81 4.88
C GLU A 105 44.70 -8.86 4.63
N VAL A 106 43.95 -7.84 5.05
CA VAL A 106 42.50 -7.75 4.77
C VAL A 106 42.31 -7.34 3.31
N ALA A 107 42.20 -8.32 2.42
CA ALA A 107 41.83 -8.07 1.03
C ALA A 107 40.32 -7.75 0.94
N ARG A 108 39.98 -6.47 0.76
CA ARG A 108 38.61 -6.04 0.42
C ARG A 108 38.41 -6.14 -1.08
N ARG A 109 37.64 -7.13 -1.52
CA ARG A 109 37.22 -7.29 -2.90
C ARG A 109 35.84 -6.65 -3.11
N ILE A 110 35.67 -5.93 -4.21
CA ILE A 110 34.35 -5.50 -4.68
C ILE A 110 33.95 -6.52 -5.74
N ASP A 111 33.00 -7.39 -5.41
CA ASP A 111 32.35 -8.24 -6.40
C ASP A 111 31.08 -7.51 -6.88
N LEU A 112 30.98 -7.27 -8.19
CA LEU A 112 29.75 -6.81 -8.82
C LEU A 112 28.78 -8.00 -8.82
N PHE A 113 27.81 -7.97 -7.91
CA PHE A 113 26.75 -8.97 -7.86
C PHE A 113 25.73 -8.70 -8.96
N ASP A 114 25.37 -9.75 -9.69
CA ASP A 114 24.20 -9.77 -10.58
C ASP A 114 22.93 -9.64 -9.72
N THR A 115 22.35 -8.44 -9.72
CA THR A 115 21.16 -8.07 -8.94
C THR A 115 19.89 -8.74 -9.45
N SER A 116 19.90 -9.39 -10.62
CA SER A 116 18.74 -10.08 -11.19
C SER A 116 18.19 -11.20 -10.28
N LYS A 117 19.01 -11.75 -9.38
CA LYS A 117 18.59 -12.78 -8.41
C LYS A 117 17.98 -12.25 -7.10
N TYR A 118 18.21 -10.98 -6.75
CA TYR A 118 17.75 -10.39 -5.47
C TYR A 118 16.54 -9.46 -5.61
N ILE A 119 16.14 -9.14 -6.85
CA ILE A 119 14.91 -8.39 -7.15
C ILE A 119 13.64 -9.07 -6.60
N GLN A 120 13.70 -10.35 -6.21
CA GLN A 120 12.53 -11.09 -5.71
C GLN A 120 12.25 -10.95 -4.20
N THR A 121 13.15 -10.43 -3.36
CA THR A 121 12.94 -10.48 -1.89
C THR A 121 12.77 -9.14 -1.17
N GLY A 122 12.88 -8.00 -1.85
CA GLY A 122 12.30 -6.72 -1.39
C GLY A 122 12.69 -6.21 0.01
N ASN A 123 13.74 -6.72 0.65
CA ASN A 123 14.18 -6.24 1.96
C ASN A 123 15.14 -5.05 1.81
N PRO A 124 14.93 -3.91 2.51
CA PRO A 124 15.96 -2.89 2.62
C PRO A 124 17.13 -3.42 3.48
N ILE A 125 18.35 -3.28 2.98
CA ILE A 125 19.57 -3.59 3.73
C ILE A 125 19.84 -2.42 4.69
N LEU A 126 19.87 -2.71 5.98
CA LEU A 126 20.24 -1.76 7.03
C LEU A 126 21.75 -1.50 6.95
N ILE A 127 22.18 -0.31 6.53
CA ILE A 127 23.58 0.10 6.66
C ILE A 127 23.76 0.62 8.09
N SER A 128 24.30 -0.22 8.97
CA SER A 128 24.64 0.21 10.34
C SER A 128 25.85 1.14 10.32
N SER A 129 25.64 2.35 10.88
CA SER A 129 26.64 3.31 11.37
C SER A 129 27.99 3.35 10.65
N LEU A 130 28.09 4.17 9.60
CA LEU A 130 29.38 4.65 9.13
C LEU A 130 29.80 5.83 10.03
N GLN A 131 30.72 5.61 10.98
CA GLN A 131 31.34 6.70 11.73
C GLN A 131 32.34 7.42 10.82
N LEU A 132 31.95 8.59 10.30
CA LEU A 132 32.84 9.48 9.54
C LEU A 132 33.37 10.58 10.48
N ASP A 133 34.68 10.82 10.47
CA ASP A 133 35.28 12.03 11.07
C ASP A 133 35.16 13.20 10.08
N PRO A 134 34.34 14.23 10.36
CA PRO A 134 34.09 15.33 9.43
C PRO A 134 35.35 16.13 9.08
N LYS A 135 36.37 16.12 9.95
CA LYS A 135 37.61 16.88 9.73
C LYS A 135 38.43 16.35 8.55
N ASN A 136 38.29 15.07 8.24
CA ASN A 136 39.07 14.42 7.17
C ASN A 136 38.46 14.61 5.77
N CYS A 137 37.24 15.13 5.65
CA CYS A 137 36.58 15.37 4.36
C CYS A 137 36.37 16.85 4.02
N GLY A 138 37.04 17.78 4.72
CA GLY A 138 37.07 19.20 4.35
C GLY A 138 35.73 19.95 4.49
N PHE A 139 34.73 19.35 5.15
CA PHE A 139 33.46 20.03 5.40
C PHE A 139 33.60 21.03 6.55
N PRO A 140 33.11 22.28 6.41
CA PRO A 140 32.91 23.15 7.56
C PRO A 140 32.01 22.42 8.56
N ALA A 141 32.45 22.30 9.82
CA ALA A 141 31.77 21.50 10.84
C ALA A 141 30.28 21.89 11.02
N ASP A 142 29.95 23.15 10.76
CA ASP A 142 28.59 23.69 10.83
C ASP A 142 27.68 23.21 9.67
N SER A 143 28.25 22.93 8.50
CA SER A 143 27.51 22.37 7.35
C SER A 143 27.20 20.90 7.55
N PHE A 144 28.13 20.14 8.14
CA PHE A 144 27.92 18.72 8.46
C PHE A 144 26.85 18.55 9.56
N LYS A 145 26.88 19.41 10.59
CA LYS A 145 25.81 19.46 11.60
C LYS A 145 24.45 19.82 11.00
N LYS A 146 24.36 20.74 10.04
CA LYS A 146 23.09 21.05 9.37
C LYS A 146 22.55 19.89 8.51
N LEU A 147 23.42 19.09 7.92
CA LEU A 147 23.05 17.93 7.08
C LEU A 147 22.71 16.67 7.87
N PHE A 148 23.36 16.42 9.02
CA PHE A 148 23.26 15.14 9.73
C PHE A 148 22.73 15.25 11.18
N ASN A 149 22.74 16.42 11.83
CA ASN A 149 22.21 16.58 13.19
C ASN A 149 20.70 16.86 13.26
N LYS A 150 19.95 16.59 12.19
CA LYS A 150 18.50 16.38 12.24
C LYS A 150 18.16 14.97 11.78
N ALA A 151 18.42 13.98 12.64
CA ALA A 151 17.55 12.82 12.81
C ALA A 151 18.10 11.89 13.92
N PRO A 152 17.72 12.08 15.19
CA PRO A 152 17.16 10.92 15.86
C PRO A 152 15.92 10.49 15.07
N LEU A 153 15.83 9.21 14.68
CA LEU A 153 14.68 8.55 14.04
C LEU A 153 13.41 9.41 14.16
N GLU A 154 13.07 10.12 13.10
CA GLU A 154 11.79 10.82 13.04
C GLU A 154 10.74 9.72 13.14
N TYR A 155 10.08 9.66 14.30
CA TYR A 155 8.87 8.90 14.54
C TYR A 155 7.99 9.04 13.31
N GLN A 156 7.79 7.94 12.56
CA GLN A 156 7.31 7.93 11.18
C GLN A 156 6.16 8.92 10.99
N LYS A 157 6.49 10.11 10.49
CA LYS A 157 5.48 11.14 10.23
C LYS A 157 4.68 10.64 9.04
N SER A 158 3.43 10.29 9.30
CA SER A 158 2.50 9.83 8.28
C SER A 158 2.51 10.75 7.07
N LEU A 159 2.69 10.15 5.90
CA LEU A 159 2.63 10.84 4.61
C LEU A 159 1.17 11.08 4.15
N LEU A 160 0.19 10.55 4.89
CA LEU A 160 -1.22 10.77 4.60
C LEU A 160 -1.67 12.15 5.08
N ALA A 161 -2.59 12.75 4.33
CA ALA A 161 -3.25 13.99 4.69
C ALA A 161 -4.01 13.84 6.02
N PRO A 162 -4.32 14.94 6.75
CA PRO A 162 -5.24 14.87 7.88
C PRO A 162 -6.59 14.23 7.49
N SER A 163 -7.27 13.60 8.46
CA SER A 163 -8.64 13.12 8.23
C SER A 163 -9.56 14.27 7.82
N THR A 164 -10.45 14.02 6.88
CA THR A 164 -11.53 14.94 6.49
C THR A 164 -12.86 14.58 7.16
N VAL A 165 -12.89 13.54 7.99
CA VAL A 165 -14.09 13.14 8.73
C VAL A 165 -14.24 14.00 9.99
N THR A 166 -15.21 14.91 9.95
CA THR A 166 -15.70 15.65 11.12
C THR A 166 -16.73 14.82 11.90
N GLU A 167 -17.16 15.30 13.07
CA GLU A 167 -18.25 14.67 13.83
C GLU A 167 -19.55 14.61 13.03
N ASP A 168 -19.86 15.66 12.28
CA ASP A 168 -21.03 15.70 11.40
C ASP A 168 -20.93 14.64 10.31
N VAL A 169 -19.79 14.55 9.61
CA VAL A 169 -19.56 13.52 8.58
C VAL A 169 -19.63 12.11 9.19
N PHE A 170 -19.07 11.91 10.38
CA PHE A 170 -19.13 10.65 11.11
C PHE A 170 -20.59 10.27 11.40
N ASN A 171 -21.38 11.20 11.91
CA ASN A 171 -22.79 10.99 12.22
C ASN A 171 -23.62 10.71 10.96
N ASP A 172 -23.39 11.48 9.88
CA ASP A 172 -24.07 11.34 8.60
C ASP A 172 -23.86 9.94 8.01
N VAL A 173 -22.62 9.45 7.99
CA VAL A 173 -22.32 8.09 7.49
C VAL A 173 -23.07 7.04 8.28
N ILE A 174 -23.17 7.20 9.60
CA ILE A 174 -23.89 6.25 10.45
C ILE A 174 -25.40 6.29 10.17
N ASP A 175 -25.97 7.47 9.93
CA ASP A 175 -27.38 7.59 9.55
C ASP A 175 -27.66 6.99 8.17
N GLU A 176 -26.78 7.17 7.19
CA GLU A 176 -26.86 6.52 5.87
C GLU A 176 -26.92 4.99 6.01
N ILE A 177 -26.00 4.41 6.80
CA ILE A 177 -25.93 2.96 7.06
C ILE A 177 -27.18 2.48 7.79
N ARG A 178 -27.62 3.22 8.82
CA ARG A 178 -28.83 2.88 9.59
C ARG A 178 -30.07 2.84 8.68
N VAL A 179 -30.25 3.85 7.83
CA VAL A 179 -31.37 3.90 6.87
C VAL A 179 -31.32 2.70 5.93
N LEU A 180 -30.13 2.36 5.43
CA LEU A 180 -29.97 1.28 4.47
C LEU A 180 -30.25 -0.10 5.07
N TYR A 181 -29.75 -0.39 6.27
CA TYR A 181 -29.73 -1.76 6.81
C TYR A 181 -30.75 -2.05 7.90
N LYS A 182 -31.31 -1.04 8.59
CA LYS A 182 -32.37 -1.28 9.59
C LYS A 182 -33.54 -2.12 9.04
N PRO A 183 -34.06 -1.90 7.80
CA PRO A 183 -35.13 -2.74 7.26
C PRO A 183 -34.71 -4.19 7.04
N GLN A 184 -33.47 -4.42 6.62
CA GLN A 184 -32.93 -5.77 6.38
C GLN A 184 -32.74 -6.53 7.68
N VAL A 185 -32.10 -5.91 8.68
CA VAL A 185 -31.90 -6.52 10.01
C VAL A 185 -33.23 -6.84 10.68
N ARG A 186 -34.25 -5.96 10.54
CA ARG A 186 -35.60 -6.22 11.06
C ARG A 186 -36.27 -7.44 10.43
N ARG A 187 -36.03 -7.73 9.15
CA ARG A 187 -36.56 -8.95 8.48
C ARG A 187 -35.93 -10.24 9.01
N LEU A 188 -34.77 -10.14 9.65
CA LEU A 188 -34.11 -11.25 10.35
C LEU A 188 -34.59 -11.36 11.81
N HIS A 189 -35.63 -10.63 12.20
CA HIS A 189 -36.13 -10.55 13.59
C HIS A 189 -35.09 -10.00 14.58
N GLN A 190 -34.16 -9.19 14.10
CA GLN A 190 -33.09 -8.58 14.90
C GLN A 190 -33.26 -7.06 14.98
N LYS A 191 -32.70 -6.44 16.03
CA LYS A 191 -32.62 -4.98 16.16
C LYS A 191 -31.23 -4.48 15.78
N LEU A 192 -31.14 -3.52 14.84
CA LEU A 192 -29.87 -2.84 14.55
C LEU A 192 -29.61 -1.75 15.60
N VAL A 193 -28.56 -1.93 16.40
CA VAL A 193 -28.04 -0.96 17.37
C VAL A 193 -26.72 -0.41 16.83
N ILE A 194 -26.57 0.92 16.81
CA ILE A 194 -25.32 1.55 16.39
C ILE A 194 -24.90 2.56 17.44
N GLU A 195 -23.82 2.27 18.13
CA GLU A 195 -23.19 3.12 19.13
C GLU A 195 -22.21 4.08 18.48
N ARG A 196 -22.46 5.36 18.68
CA ARG A 196 -21.70 6.48 18.12
C ARG A 196 -20.69 6.94 19.15
N GLN A 197 -19.45 6.48 19.05
CA GLN A 197 -18.44 6.76 20.06
C GLN A 197 -17.42 7.78 19.52
N TRP A 198 -17.91 8.95 19.09
CA TRP A 198 -17.05 9.98 18.49
C TRP A 198 -15.87 10.35 19.39
N TRP A 199 -16.09 10.53 20.69
CA TRP A 199 -15.03 10.91 21.62
C TRP A 199 -14.12 9.76 22.06
N HIS A 200 -14.41 8.51 21.68
CA HIS A 200 -13.49 7.40 21.92
C HIS A 200 -12.24 7.56 21.05
N HIS A 201 -11.09 7.13 21.60
CA HIS A 201 -9.79 7.25 20.97
C HIS A 201 -9.32 5.96 20.29
N ASP A 202 -10.05 4.86 20.47
CA ASP A 202 -9.66 3.57 19.93
C ASP A 202 -9.64 3.60 18.40
N GLU A 203 -8.61 3.02 17.80
CA GLU A 203 -8.45 2.93 16.35
C GLU A 203 -9.13 1.67 15.79
N ASN A 204 -10.33 1.37 16.26
CA ASN A 204 -11.09 0.19 15.86
C ASN A 204 -12.57 0.51 15.61
N LEU A 205 -13.22 -0.39 14.88
CA LEU A 205 -14.67 -0.54 14.84
C LEU A 205 -14.99 -1.98 15.22
N THR A 206 -16.22 -2.26 15.64
CA THR A 206 -16.59 -3.63 16.00
C THR A 206 -18.05 -3.90 15.71
N ALA A 207 -18.31 -5.04 15.11
CA ALA A 207 -19.63 -5.64 15.01
C ALA A 207 -19.83 -6.75 16.06
N ARG A 208 -21.07 -6.92 16.53
CA ARG A 208 -21.49 -8.01 17.41
C ARG A 208 -22.87 -8.51 17.00
N ARG A 209 -23.06 -9.84 17.05
CA ARG A 209 -24.40 -10.45 17.01
C ARG A 209 -24.75 -10.94 18.40
N GLU A 210 -25.72 -10.28 18.99
CA GLU A 210 -26.35 -10.67 20.24
C GLU A 210 -27.66 -11.42 19.92
N GLU A 211 -28.30 -12.00 20.93
CA GLU A 211 -29.51 -12.82 20.73
C GLU A 211 -30.64 -12.06 20.02
N GLU A 212 -30.87 -10.80 20.39
CA GLU A 212 -31.95 -9.95 19.85
C GLU A 212 -31.45 -8.69 19.11
N ALA A 213 -30.13 -8.50 19.03
CA ALA A 213 -29.54 -7.29 18.48
C ALA A 213 -28.30 -7.56 17.62
N TYR A 214 -28.19 -6.80 16.54
CA TYR A 214 -26.98 -6.63 15.75
C TYR A 214 -26.40 -5.28 16.11
N THR A 215 -25.23 -5.28 16.75
CA THR A 215 -24.64 -4.08 17.36
C THR A 215 -23.38 -3.68 16.60
N LEU A 216 -23.27 -2.39 16.29
CA LEU A 216 -22.08 -1.75 15.74
C LEU A 216 -21.53 -0.75 16.76
N LEU A 217 -20.27 -0.89 17.15
CA LEU A 217 -19.54 0.06 17.97
C LEU A 217 -18.55 0.80 17.08
N LEU A 218 -18.78 2.10 16.89
CA LEU A 218 -18.02 2.90 15.94
C LEU A 218 -17.23 3.98 16.70
N SER A 219 -15.92 3.78 16.81
CA SER A 219 -15.02 4.74 17.45
C SER A 219 -14.66 5.90 16.53
N GLY A 220 -14.67 7.11 17.07
CA GLY A 220 -14.14 8.29 16.38
C GLY A 220 -12.61 8.27 16.23
N GLY A 221 -11.88 7.49 17.03
CA GLY A 221 -10.44 7.31 16.91
C GLY A 221 -10.04 6.73 15.55
N TRP A 222 -10.80 5.74 15.06
CA TRP A 222 -10.66 5.23 13.70
C TRP A 222 -11.07 6.26 12.63
N ALA A 223 -12.19 6.95 12.83
CA ALA A 223 -12.67 7.97 11.88
C ALA A 223 -11.70 9.15 11.69
N ARG A 224 -10.90 9.46 12.71
CA ARG A 224 -9.91 10.56 12.69
C ARG A 224 -8.53 10.14 12.20
N GLN A 225 -8.34 8.89 11.76
CA GLN A 225 -7.05 8.45 11.21
C GLN A 225 -6.64 9.30 10.00
N ARG A 226 -5.34 9.60 9.89
CA ARG A 226 -4.79 10.35 8.75
C ARG A 226 -5.08 9.60 7.46
N GLY A 227 -5.53 10.32 6.43
CA GLY A 227 -5.98 9.80 5.15
C GLY A 227 -7.46 9.38 5.12
N MET A 228 -8.16 9.38 6.26
CA MET A 228 -9.57 9.04 6.30
C MET A 228 -10.43 10.12 5.62
N THR A 229 -11.35 9.67 4.78
CA THR A 229 -12.35 10.45 4.05
C THR A 229 -13.74 9.91 4.36
N LYS A 230 -14.80 10.64 3.92
CA LYS A 230 -16.17 10.13 4.04
C LYS A 230 -16.32 8.73 3.41
N ASP A 231 -15.74 8.50 2.24
CA ASP A 231 -15.86 7.22 1.53
C ASP A 231 -15.06 6.10 2.17
N THR A 232 -13.85 6.36 2.68
CA THR A 232 -13.09 5.34 3.40
C THR A 232 -13.72 5.02 4.75
N PHE A 233 -14.34 5.99 5.42
CA PHE A 233 -15.09 5.73 6.64
C PHE A 233 -16.39 4.94 6.36
N ARG A 234 -17.11 5.27 5.27
CA ARG A 234 -18.22 4.44 4.77
C ARG A 234 -17.75 3.00 4.51
N LEU A 235 -16.58 2.82 3.91
CA LEU A 235 -16.03 1.49 3.67
C LEU A 235 -15.79 0.73 4.99
N SER A 236 -15.18 1.37 5.99
CA SER A 236 -14.95 0.74 7.29
C SER A 236 -16.26 0.35 8.00
N VAL A 237 -17.28 1.21 7.99
CA VAL A 237 -18.59 0.86 8.57
C VAL A 237 -19.29 -0.23 7.76
N CYS A 238 -19.18 -0.21 6.43
CA CYS A 238 -19.69 -1.26 5.55
C CYS A 238 -19.02 -2.62 5.80
N HIS A 239 -17.74 -2.64 6.16
CA HIS A 239 -17.03 -3.85 6.58
C HIS A 239 -17.64 -4.43 7.87
N GLU A 240 -17.91 -3.59 8.87
CA GLU A 240 -18.58 -4.05 10.08
C GLU A 240 -20.00 -4.60 9.81
N VAL A 241 -20.75 -3.97 8.91
CA VAL A 241 -22.03 -4.52 8.43
C VAL A 241 -21.83 -5.87 7.72
N GLY A 242 -20.71 -6.02 7.01
CA GLY A 242 -20.30 -7.27 6.38
C GLY A 242 -20.13 -8.43 7.35
N HIS A 243 -19.63 -8.19 8.56
CA HIS A 243 -19.62 -9.23 9.61
C HIS A 243 -21.02 -9.69 10.05
N LEU A 244 -22.03 -8.84 9.88
CA LEU A 244 -23.41 -9.12 10.26
C LEU A 244 -24.25 -9.73 9.13
N LEU A 245 -23.93 -9.42 7.87
CA LEU A 245 -24.81 -9.69 6.72
C LEU A 245 -24.08 -10.22 5.47
N GLY A 246 -22.77 -10.51 5.55
CA GLY A 246 -21.90 -10.79 4.41
C GLY A 246 -22.15 -12.09 3.66
N GLY A 247 -22.71 -13.10 4.34
CA GLY A 247 -22.80 -14.48 3.82
C GLY A 247 -21.53 -15.31 4.08
N GLY A 248 -21.54 -16.62 3.83
CA GLY A 248 -20.39 -17.47 4.23
C GLY A 248 -19.10 -17.13 3.47
N PRO A 249 -17.91 -17.38 4.05
CA PRO A 249 -17.63 -18.26 5.19
C PRO A 249 -17.62 -17.57 6.58
N TYR A 250 -17.75 -18.35 7.66
CA TYR A 250 -17.89 -17.88 9.04
C TYR A 250 -16.72 -18.26 9.93
N TYR A 251 -16.45 -17.45 10.96
CA TYR A 251 -15.80 -17.95 12.17
C TYR A 251 -16.74 -17.99 13.36
N GLN A 252 -16.47 -18.96 14.22
CA GLN A 252 -17.02 -19.05 15.55
C GLN A 252 -16.09 -18.31 16.50
N ARG A 253 -16.57 -17.23 17.11
CA ARG A 253 -15.85 -16.57 18.20
C ARG A 253 -16.11 -17.38 19.48
N SER A 254 -15.05 -17.89 20.10
CA SER A 254 -15.13 -18.78 21.27
C SER A 254 -14.93 -18.07 22.61
N ASP A 255 -14.95 -16.74 22.65
CA ASP A 255 -14.51 -15.97 23.83
C ASP A 255 -15.63 -15.58 24.80
N ASP A 256 -16.89 -15.91 24.51
CA ASP A 256 -17.97 -15.83 25.50
C ASP A 256 -19.07 -16.82 25.17
N SER A 257 -19.83 -17.23 26.18
CA SER A 257 -20.90 -18.25 26.20
C SER A 257 -22.05 -18.14 25.17
N LEU A 258 -21.90 -17.31 24.13
CA LEU A 258 -22.82 -17.14 22.99
C LEU A 258 -22.06 -17.39 21.69
N LEU A 259 -22.43 -18.45 20.97
CA LEU A 259 -21.93 -18.76 19.63
C LEU A 259 -22.24 -17.60 18.68
N THR A 260 -21.30 -16.67 18.53
CA THR A 260 -21.48 -15.51 17.65
C THR A 260 -20.89 -15.86 16.28
N TYR A 261 -21.76 -16.22 15.34
CA TYR A 261 -21.37 -16.45 13.94
C TYR A 261 -21.10 -15.12 13.25
N MET A 262 -19.84 -14.82 12.98
CA MET A 262 -19.41 -13.63 12.26
C MET A 262 -18.82 -14.01 10.92
N ASN A 263 -19.09 -13.20 9.89
CA ASN A 263 -18.48 -13.43 8.59
C ASN A 263 -16.96 -13.21 8.69
N ALA A 264 -16.19 -14.03 7.98
CA ALA A 264 -14.73 -13.91 7.91
C ALA A 264 -14.30 -12.49 7.53
N GLU A 265 -13.10 -12.07 7.95
CA GLU A 265 -12.55 -10.74 7.65
C GLU A 265 -12.56 -10.41 6.15
N GLY A 266 -12.10 -11.36 5.32
CA GLY A 266 -12.15 -11.22 3.86
C GLY A 266 -13.57 -11.14 3.31
N GLU A 267 -14.53 -11.83 3.90
CA GLU A 267 -15.92 -11.80 3.46
C GLU A 267 -16.60 -10.48 3.81
N ALA A 268 -16.31 -9.94 4.99
CA ALA A 268 -16.77 -8.62 5.41
C ALA A 268 -16.26 -7.52 4.46
N GLU A 269 -14.98 -7.58 4.07
CA GLU A 269 -14.41 -6.71 3.04
C GLU A 269 -15.08 -6.88 1.68
N TYR A 270 -15.25 -8.12 1.22
CA TYR A 270 -15.89 -8.42 -0.05
C TYR A 270 -17.33 -7.91 -0.11
N PHE A 271 -18.11 -8.10 0.95
CA PHE A 271 -19.45 -7.55 1.10
C PHE A 271 -19.47 -6.02 1.06
N ALA A 272 -18.51 -5.39 1.75
CA ALA A 272 -18.45 -3.94 1.87
C ALA A 272 -18.39 -3.28 0.49
N THR A 273 -17.60 -3.84 -0.44
CA THR A 273 -17.42 -3.28 -1.78
C THR A 273 -18.40 -3.84 -2.83
N SER A 274 -18.83 -5.09 -2.71
CA SER A 274 -19.77 -5.70 -3.66
C SER A 274 -21.23 -5.31 -3.42
N LYS A 275 -21.60 -4.96 -2.18
CA LYS A 275 -22.98 -4.65 -1.77
C LYS A 275 -23.13 -3.27 -1.15
N CYS A 276 -22.47 -3.03 -0.03
CA CYS A 276 -22.77 -1.89 0.82
C CYS A 276 -22.43 -0.55 0.15
N LEU A 277 -21.18 -0.38 -0.29
CA LEU A 277 -20.77 0.84 -0.97
C LEU A 277 -21.49 1.04 -2.30
N ARG A 278 -21.75 -0.04 -3.07
CA ARG A 278 -22.54 0.06 -4.31
C ARG A 278 -23.95 0.59 -4.04
N LYS A 279 -24.62 0.10 -2.98
CA LYS A 279 -25.93 0.63 -2.56
C LYS A 279 -25.85 2.11 -2.17
N LEU A 280 -24.87 2.49 -1.34
CA LEU A 280 -24.70 3.88 -0.90
C LEU A 280 -24.43 4.80 -2.10
N PHE A 281 -23.52 4.41 -2.97
CA PHE A 281 -23.09 5.23 -4.10
C PHE A 281 -24.11 5.27 -5.23
N SER A 282 -25.01 4.28 -5.36
CA SER A 282 -26.02 4.22 -6.44
C SER A 282 -26.87 5.49 -6.61
N LYS A 283 -26.98 6.31 -5.56
CA LYS A 283 -27.77 7.56 -5.53
C LYS A 283 -26.96 8.83 -5.75
N GLU A 284 -25.65 8.71 -5.99
CA GLU A 284 -24.73 9.84 -6.11
C GLU A 284 -24.22 10.00 -7.55
N ASP A 285 -23.69 11.19 -7.88
CA ASP A 285 -23.08 11.49 -9.17
C ASP A 285 -21.67 10.90 -9.27
N ASN A 286 -21.60 9.58 -9.45
CA ASN A 286 -20.34 8.85 -9.46
C ASN A 286 -19.46 9.19 -10.65
N VAL A 287 -20.03 9.58 -11.79
CA VAL A 287 -19.24 9.95 -12.97
C VAL A 287 -18.38 11.17 -12.67
N ARG A 288 -18.98 12.22 -12.11
CA ARG A 288 -18.24 13.42 -11.69
C ARG A 288 -17.25 13.12 -10.56
N ILE A 289 -17.66 12.33 -9.57
CA ILE A 289 -16.80 11.99 -8.42
C ILE A 289 -15.58 11.19 -8.90
N ALA A 290 -15.78 10.09 -9.62
CA ALA A 290 -14.70 9.22 -10.09
C ALA A 290 -13.72 9.95 -11.03
N ALA A 291 -14.21 10.90 -11.83
CA ALA A 291 -13.35 11.74 -12.66
C ALA A 291 -12.38 12.63 -11.86
N SER A 292 -12.72 12.99 -10.62
CA SER A 292 -11.86 13.80 -9.74
C SER A 292 -10.89 12.98 -8.88
N LEU A 293 -11.04 11.65 -8.84
CA LEU A 293 -10.20 10.79 -8.02
C LEU A 293 -8.89 10.45 -8.75
N PRO A 294 -7.75 10.42 -8.04
CA PRO A 294 -6.48 9.94 -8.59
C PRO A 294 -6.45 8.41 -8.61
N THR A 295 -7.42 7.80 -9.30
CA THR A 295 -7.55 6.34 -9.44
C THR A 295 -6.46 5.80 -10.37
N PRO A 296 -5.64 4.83 -9.92
CA PRO A 296 -4.65 4.17 -10.77
C PRO A 296 -5.25 3.48 -12.00
N ASP A 297 -4.52 3.48 -13.12
CA ASP A 297 -4.97 2.90 -14.38
C ASP A 297 -5.33 1.42 -14.26
N ALA A 298 -4.58 0.65 -13.48
CA ALA A 298 -4.88 -0.76 -13.22
C ALA A 298 -6.31 -0.97 -12.67
N ILE A 299 -6.80 -0.07 -11.81
CA ILE A 299 -8.17 -0.12 -11.28
C ILE A 299 -9.17 0.31 -12.36
N ARG A 300 -8.90 1.39 -13.09
CA ARG A 300 -9.78 1.89 -14.17
C ARG A 300 -9.99 0.85 -15.27
N GLU A 301 -8.92 0.18 -15.67
CA GLU A 301 -8.96 -0.88 -16.65
C GLU A 301 -9.72 -2.11 -16.15
N ALA A 302 -9.50 -2.53 -14.90
CA ALA A 302 -10.22 -3.65 -14.31
C ALA A 302 -11.73 -3.37 -14.26
N CYS A 303 -12.12 -2.17 -13.81
CA CYS A 303 -13.51 -1.73 -13.80
C CYS A 303 -14.10 -1.65 -15.21
N SER A 304 -13.34 -1.17 -16.19
CA SER A 304 -13.77 -1.10 -17.58
C SER A 304 -14.00 -2.47 -18.23
N ARG A 305 -13.27 -3.50 -17.79
CA ARG A 305 -13.49 -4.89 -18.23
C ARG A 305 -14.69 -5.54 -17.54
N ALA A 306 -14.93 -5.22 -16.26
CA ALA A 306 -16.01 -5.82 -15.50
C ALA A 306 -17.40 -5.23 -15.82
N TRP A 307 -17.47 -3.92 -16.09
CA TRP A 307 -18.72 -3.19 -16.19
C TRP A 307 -18.92 -2.53 -17.55
N SER A 308 -20.12 -2.66 -18.12
CA SER A 308 -20.46 -2.10 -19.43
C SER A 308 -20.98 -0.65 -19.35
N THR A 309 -21.75 -0.33 -18.31
CA THR A 309 -22.35 1.00 -18.17
C THR A 309 -21.33 2.01 -17.64
N VAL A 310 -21.47 3.28 -18.05
CA VAL A 310 -20.58 4.36 -17.54
C VAL A 310 -20.76 4.56 -16.04
N THR A 311 -22.00 4.50 -15.56
CA THR A 311 -22.31 4.69 -14.13
C THR A 311 -21.73 3.57 -13.27
N ASP A 312 -21.87 2.30 -13.67
CA ASP A 312 -21.33 1.18 -12.89
C ASP A 312 -19.80 1.18 -12.91
N ARG A 313 -19.18 1.52 -14.05
CA ARG A 313 -17.72 1.73 -14.13
C ARG A 313 -17.25 2.80 -13.16
N ALA A 314 -17.94 3.94 -13.11
CA ALA A 314 -17.59 5.03 -12.21
C ALA A 314 -17.76 4.64 -10.73
N ILE A 315 -18.81 3.88 -10.39
CA ILE A 315 -18.98 3.31 -9.04
C ILE A 315 -17.82 2.37 -8.72
N CYS A 316 -17.47 1.45 -9.63
CA CYS A 316 -16.36 0.52 -9.45
C CYS A 316 -15.02 1.26 -9.23
N GLU A 317 -14.72 2.28 -10.04
CA GLU A 317 -13.50 3.09 -9.91
C GLU A 317 -13.43 3.81 -8.57
N ARG A 318 -14.53 4.40 -8.13
CA ARG A 318 -14.64 5.06 -6.82
C ARG A 318 -14.46 4.09 -5.67
N VAL A 319 -15.07 2.91 -5.75
CA VAL A 319 -14.92 1.86 -4.73
C VAL A 319 -13.48 1.34 -4.71
N GLY A 320 -12.88 1.07 -5.87
CA GLY A 320 -11.50 0.60 -5.97
C GLY A 320 -10.48 1.61 -5.43
N TYR A 321 -10.66 2.90 -5.73
CA TYR A 321 -9.82 3.95 -5.15
C TYR A 321 -10.01 4.06 -3.63
N THR A 322 -11.26 4.04 -3.16
CA THR A 322 -11.58 4.03 -1.72
C THR A 322 -10.93 2.85 -1.01
N ALA A 323 -10.96 1.66 -1.60
CA ALA A 323 -10.30 0.47 -1.08
C ALA A 323 -8.77 0.65 -0.98
N LEU A 324 -8.14 1.21 -2.01
CA LEU A 324 -6.70 1.47 -1.99
C LEU A 324 -6.33 2.48 -0.90
N LEU A 325 -7.12 3.55 -0.75
CA LEU A 325 -6.85 4.58 0.25
C LEU A 325 -7.05 4.03 1.67
N GLU A 326 -8.13 3.31 1.94
CA GLU A 326 -8.39 2.74 3.26
C GLU A 326 -7.28 1.77 3.67
N LYS A 327 -6.75 0.95 2.75
CA LYS A 327 -5.63 0.07 3.10
C LYS A 327 -4.31 0.78 3.32
N LYS A 328 -4.10 1.95 2.69
CA LYS A 328 -2.98 2.84 3.04
C LYS A 328 -3.16 3.43 4.44
N VAL A 329 -4.37 3.86 4.80
CA VAL A 329 -4.69 4.34 6.16
C VAL A 329 -4.43 3.26 7.20
N LEU A 330 -4.88 2.03 6.95
CA LEU A 330 -4.64 0.90 7.83
C LEU A 330 -3.14 0.61 7.99
N ALA A 331 -2.39 0.52 6.89
CA ALA A 331 -0.96 0.26 6.95
C ALA A 331 -0.21 1.35 7.74
N ASP A 332 -0.57 2.61 7.54
CA ASP A 332 -0.01 3.76 8.27
C ASP A 332 -0.35 3.73 9.76
N SER A 333 -1.60 3.44 10.15
CA SER A 333 -2.00 3.26 11.55
C SER A 333 -1.22 2.11 12.21
N LEU A 334 -1.16 0.94 11.57
CA LEU A 334 -0.45 -0.21 12.12
C LEU A 334 1.06 0.05 12.28
N ASN A 335 1.69 0.72 11.31
CA ASN A 335 3.11 1.07 11.38
C ASN A 335 3.41 2.07 12.52
N ARG A 336 2.56 3.09 12.71
CA ARG A 336 2.72 4.05 13.83
C ARG A 336 2.59 3.40 15.21
N ASN A 337 1.71 2.40 15.32
CA ASN A 337 1.42 1.70 16.56
C ASN A 337 2.33 0.49 16.80
N SER A 338 3.21 0.17 15.84
CA SER A 338 4.15 -0.94 15.96
C SER A 338 5.34 -0.59 16.86
N PRO A 339 5.81 -1.54 17.71
CA PRO A 339 7.03 -1.35 18.49
C PRO A 339 8.25 -0.99 17.61
N PRO A 340 9.23 -0.23 18.13
CA PRO A 340 10.48 0.01 17.43
C PRO A 340 11.16 -1.30 17.02
N GLY A 341 11.56 -1.40 15.74
CA GLY A 341 12.21 -2.58 15.18
C GLY A 341 11.25 -3.63 14.59
N THR A 342 9.93 -3.44 14.68
CA THR A 342 8.97 -4.24 13.93
C THR A 342 9.13 -3.99 12.42
N PRO A 343 9.14 -5.04 11.57
CA PRO A 343 9.16 -4.87 10.13
C PRO A 343 8.00 -4.00 9.64
N VAL A 344 8.30 -3.05 8.75
CA VAL A 344 7.29 -2.12 8.21
C VAL A 344 6.27 -2.89 7.37
N ILE A 345 4.99 -2.70 7.70
CA ILE A 345 3.87 -3.22 6.94
C ILE A 345 3.78 -2.43 5.64
N GLN A 346 3.95 -3.13 4.52
CA GLN A 346 3.88 -2.52 3.19
C GLN A 346 2.44 -2.16 2.83
N SER A 347 2.26 -0.95 2.30
CA SER A 347 0.99 -0.56 1.68
C SER A 347 0.72 -1.40 0.43
N PRO A 348 -0.54 -1.73 0.14
CA PRO A 348 -0.87 -2.52 -1.04
C PRO A 348 -0.52 -1.77 -2.33
N ARG A 349 -0.14 -2.55 -3.34
CA ARG A 349 0.19 -2.08 -4.68
C ARG A 349 -0.95 -2.42 -5.62
N SER A 350 -1.58 -1.39 -6.18
CA SER A 350 -2.79 -1.52 -7.02
C SER A 350 -2.65 -2.38 -8.27
N PHE A 351 -1.42 -2.60 -8.74
CA PHE A 351 -1.11 -3.37 -9.95
C PHE A 351 -0.64 -4.80 -9.65
N LEU A 352 -0.51 -5.18 -8.39
CA LEU A 352 -0.12 -6.54 -8.00
C LEU A 352 -1.29 -7.26 -7.37
N LYS A 353 -1.32 -8.57 -7.60
CA LYS A 353 -2.22 -9.49 -6.94
C LYS A 353 -1.40 -10.43 -6.05
N ASP A 354 -1.93 -10.74 -4.88
CA ASP A 354 -1.43 -11.80 -4.02
C ASP A 354 -1.69 -13.17 -4.69
N ALA A 355 -0.60 -13.88 -4.99
CA ALA A 355 -0.63 -15.19 -5.64
C ALA A 355 -0.83 -16.35 -4.66
N THR A 356 -0.96 -16.08 -3.36
CA THR A 356 -1.18 -17.10 -2.34
C THR A 356 -2.47 -17.88 -2.63
N VAL A 357 -2.42 -19.20 -2.44
CA VAL A 357 -3.57 -20.10 -2.56
C VAL A 357 -3.68 -20.86 -1.25
N VAL A 358 -4.79 -20.68 -0.55
CA VAL A 358 -5.03 -21.32 0.75
C VAL A 358 -5.71 -22.68 0.60
N ASN A 359 -5.35 -23.63 1.46
CA ASN A 359 -5.95 -24.97 1.49
C ASN A 359 -7.37 -24.97 2.10
N GLY A 360 -7.75 -23.92 2.81
CA GLY A 360 -9.07 -23.71 3.41
C GLY A 360 -9.28 -22.23 3.71
N ASN A 361 -10.50 -21.82 4.02
CA ASN A 361 -10.82 -20.42 4.26
C ASN A 361 -10.03 -19.84 5.44
N VAL A 362 -9.34 -18.72 5.23
CA VAL A 362 -8.71 -17.93 6.29
C VAL A 362 -9.76 -16.99 6.85
N LEU A 363 -10.12 -17.20 8.12
CA LEU A 363 -11.22 -16.48 8.74
C LEU A 363 -10.80 -15.17 9.43
N SER A 364 -9.52 -15.07 9.77
CA SER A 364 -8.88 -13.90 10.36
C SER A 364 -8.34 -12.95 9.29
N HIS A 365 -7.74 -11.84 9.72
CA HIS A 365 -7.18 -10.81 8.86
C HIS A 365 -6.04 -11.37 7.97
N PRO A 366 -6.21 -11.40 6.63
CA PRO A 366 -5.10 -11.73 5.75
C PRO A 366 -4.14 -10.53 5.62
N ASN A 367 -3.03 -10.72 4.91
CA ASN A 367 -2.07 -9.63 4.70
C ASN A 367 -2.69 -8.44 3.92
N PRO A 368 -2.12 -7.22 4.02
CA PRO A 368 -2.73 -6.03 3.42
C PRO A 368 -2.97 -6.09 1.91
N GLN A 369 -2.13 -6.78 1.14
CA GLN A 369 -2.34 -6.94 -0.30
C GLN A 369 -3.55 -7.83 -0.57
N CYS A 370 -3.66 -8.97 0.11
CA CYS A 370 -4.81 -9.85 0.00
C CYS A 370 -6.13 -9.16 0.41
N ARG A 371 -6.09 -8.31 1.44
CA ARG A 371 -7.23 -7.46 1.85
C ARG A 371 -7.63 -6.48 0.74
N PHE A 372 -6.67 -5.77 0.14
CA PHE A 372 -6.93 -4.88 -0.99
C PHE A 372 -7.50 -5.64 -2.20
N ASP A 373 -6.92 -6.79 -2.55
CA ASP A 373 -7.40 -7.63 -3.66
C ASP A 373 -8.83 -8.08 -3.44
N THR A 374 -9.22 -8.31 -2.18
CA THR A 374 -10.57 -8.73 -1.79
C THR A 374 -11.58 -7.61 -1.96
N LEU A 375 -11.23 -6.41 -1.49
CA LEU A 375 -12.03 -5.21 -1.71
C LEU A 375 -12.21 -4.90 -3.20
N LEU A 376 -11.13 -4.99 -3.99
CA LEU A 376 -11.18 -4.77 -5.43
C LEU A 376 -12.01 -5.85 -6.13
N ALA A 377 -11.87 -7.12 -5.74
CA ALA A 377 -12.70 -8.20 -6.26
C ALA A 377 -14.20 -7.94 -6.01
N GLY A 378 -14.58 -7.46 -4.83
CA GLY A 378 -15.97 -7.11 -4.56
C GLY A 378 -16.48 -5.97 -5.45
N ALA A 379 -15.66 -4.95 -5.72
CA ALA A 379 -16.01 -3.86 -6.63
C ALA A 379 -16.21 -4.34 -8.10
N LEU A 380 -15.48 -5.38 -8.50
CA LEU A 380 -15.55 -5.98 -9.82
C LEU A 380 -16.69 -7.02 -9.95
N CYS A 381 -17.33 -7.41 -8.85
CA CYS A 381 -18.39 -8.40 -8.88
C CYS A 381 -19.69 -7.81 -9.46
N THR A 382 -20.14 -8.38 -10.59
CA THR A 382 -21.28 -7.86 -11.34
C THR A 382 -22.65 -8.29 -10.82
N THR A 383 -22.69 -9.20 -9.83
CA THR A 383 -23.94 -9.58 -9.15
C THR A 383 -24.62 -8.34 -8.55
N SER A 384 -25.94 -8.19 -8.79
CA SER A 384 -26.69 -7.02 -8.32
C SER A 384 -26.54 -6.81 -6.81
N TYR A 385 -26.36 -5.56 -6.40
CA TYR A 385 -26.27 -5.23 -4.98
C TYR A 385 -27.60 -5.48 -4.25
N ASP A 386 -28.73 -5.55 -4.96
CA ASP A 386 -30.05 -5.81 -4.36
C ASP A 386 -30.26 -7.26 -3.94
N ILE A 387 -29.47 -8.19 -4.47
CA ILE A 387 -29.47 -9.58 -4.06
C ILE A 387 -28.64 -9.69 -2.77
N SER A 388 -29.32 -9.82 -1.64
CA SER A 388 -28.68 -10.04 -0.35
C SER A 388 -27.97 -11.39 -0.31
N PRO A 389 -26.75 -11.44 0.25
CA PRO A 389 -26.12 -12.72 0.58
C PRO A 389 -26.97 -13.53 1.57
N ASP A 390 -26.84 -14.85 1.48
CA ASP A 390 -27.51 -15.78 2.37
C ASP A 390 -26.52 -16.24 3.46
N LEU A 391 -27.00 -16.30 4.70
CA LEU A 391 -26.17 -16.70 5.83
C LEU A 391 -25.77 -18.19 5.79
N LYS A 392 -26.33 -19.01 4.92
CA LYS A 392 -26.02 -20.43 4.78
C LYS A 392 -25.49 -20.78 3.39
N ASP A 393 -25.36 -19.79 2.49
CA ASP A 393 -24.89 -20.01 1.13
C ASP A 393 -23.89 -18.93 0.69
N PHE A 394 -22.62 -19.33 0.63
CA PHE A 394 -21.52 -18.46 0.20
C PHE A 394 -21.72 -17.91 -1.23
N ALA A 395 -22.53 -18.57 -2.07
CA ALA A 395 -22.73 -18.18 -3.46
C ALA A 395 -23.90 -17.22 -3.68
N SER A 396 -24.84 -17.15 -2.74
CA SER A 396 -25.99 -16.27 -2.87
C SER A 396 -25.54 -14.81 -2.90
N GLY A 397 -25.94 -14.07 -3.95
CA GLY A 397 -25.59 -12.67 -4.09
C GLY A 397 -24.10 -12.39 -4.33
N THR A 398 -23.21 -13.37 -4.50
CA THR A 398 -21.78 -13.13 -4.71
C THR A 398 -21.35 -13.57 -6.11
N CYS A 399 -20.09 -13.29 -6.49
CA CYS A 399 -19.50 -13.86 -7.69
C CYS A 399 -18.71 -15.11 -7.30
N THR A 400 -19.06 -16.25 -7.90
CA THR A 400 -18.46 -17.56 -7.63
C THR A 400 -18.13 -18.27 -8.93
N ILE A 401 -17.19 -19.22 -8.86
CA ILE A 401 -16.87 -20.10 -9.98
C ILE A 401 -18.10 -20.93 -10.34
N GLU A 402 -18.83 -21.45 -9.35
CA GLU A 402 -20.08 -22.17 -9.62
C GLU A 402 -21.19 -21.32 -10.24
N GLY A 403 -21.18 -20.01 -10.00
CA GLY A 403 -22.06 -19.04 -10.65
C GLY A 403 -21.63 -18.67 -12.08
N GLY A 404 -20.55 -19.26 -12.61
CA GLY A 404 -20.03 -19.00 -13.94
C GLY A 404 -19.20 -17.72 -14.06
N PHE A 405 -18.81 -17.10 -12.93
CA PHE A 405 -18.00 -15.89 -12.94
C PHE A 405 -16.51 -16.21 -13.09
N SER A 406 -15.80 -15.39 -13.85
CA SER A 406 -14.34 -15.39 -13.95
C SER A 406 -13.70 -14.10 -13.42
N VAL A 407 -14.51 -13.11 -13.09
CA VAL A 407 -14.12 -11.78 -12.60
C VAL A 407 -14.90 -11.48 -11.33
N GLY A 408 -14.28 -10.72 -10.41
CA GLY A 408 -14.89 -10.37 -9.13
C GLY A 408 -14.97 -11.54 -8.15
N LEU A 409 -14.25 -12.63 -8.40
CA LEU A 409 -14.13 -13.76 -7.48
C LEU A 409 -13.34 -13.37 -6.23
N ARG A 410 -13.77 -13.87 -5.07
CA ARG A 410 -13.01 -13.73 -3.82
C ARG A 410 -11.58 -14.31 -4.00
N PRO A 411 -10.52 -13.58 -3.59
CA PRO A 411 -9.14 -14.01 -3.81
C PRO A 411 -8.77 -15.32 -3.12
N THR A 412 -7.95 -16.13 -3.81
CA THR A 412 -7.43 -17.40 -3.29
C THR A 412 -6.47 -17.26 -2.11
N CYS A 413 -6.00 -16.04 -1.82
CA CYS A 413 -5.11 -15.75 -0.70
C CYS A 413 -5.82 -15.83 0.67
N TRP A 414 -7.16 -15.91 0.68
CA TRP A 414 -7.94 -16.19 1.90
C TRP A 414 -9.16 -17.08 1.65
N PHE A 415 -9.73 -17.10 0.44
CA PHE A 415 -10.96 -17.84 0.14
C PHE A 415 -10.68 -19.09 -0.69
N ASN A 416 -11.25 -20.21 -0.26
CA ASN A 416 -11.25 -21.48 -0.96
C ASN A 416 -12.70 -21.91 -1.21
N GLU A 417 -13.15 -21.77 -2.47
CA GLU A 417 -14.54 -22.07 -2.85
C GLU A 417 -14.90 -23.54 -2.66
N HIS A 418 -13.94 -24.46 -2.84
CA HIS A 418 -14.18 -25.88 -2.62
C HIS A 418 -14.48 -26.18 -1.15
N ALA A 419 -13.68 -25.60 -0.24
CA ALA A 419 -13.93 -25.69 1.20
C ALA A 419 -15.27 -25.05 1.58
N ALA A 420 -15.60 -23.88 1.02
CA ALA A 420 -16.88 -23.21 1.26
C ALA A 420 -18.08 -24.05 0.77
N ARG A 421 -17.93 -24.79 -0.33
CA ARG A 421 -18.96 -25.72 -0.83
C ARG A 421 -19.21 -26.87 0.13
N GLN A 422 -18.15 -27.48 0.65
CA GLN A 422 -18.27 -28.55 1.63
C GLN A 422 -18.97 -28.07 2.92
N GLU A 423 -18.63 -26.86 3.39
CA GLU A 423 -19.28 -26.24 4.54
C GLU A 423 -20.78 -26.00 4.29
N ARG A 424 -21.15 -25.45 3.12
CA ARG A 424 -22.55 -25.27 2.73
C ARG A 424 -23.33 -26.58 2.72
N GLU A 425 -22.76 -27.63 2.14
CA GLU A 425 -23.40 -28.96 2.09
C GLU A 425 -23.59 -29.54 3.50
N HIS A 426 -22.61 -29.38 4.38
CA HIS A 426 -22.73 -29.75 5.78
C HIS A 426 -23.87 -28.98 6.47
N LEU A 427 -23.93 -27.65 6.33
CA LEU A 427 -24.98 -26.83 6.92
C LEU A 427 -26.39 -27.14 6.39
N ARG A 428 -26.50 -27.61 5.14
CA ARG A 428 -27.77 -28.04 4.53
C ARG A 428 -28.19 -29.46 4.93
N GLY A 429 -27.23 -30.34 5.26
CA GLY A 429 -27.46 -31.73 5.65
C GLY A 429 -27.82 -31.94 7.12
N VAL A 430 -27.76 -30.90 7.96
CA VAL A 430 -28.07 -30.95 9.41
C VAL A 430 -29.58 -30.69 9.68
N HIS A 431 -30.45 -31.03 8.73
CA HIS A 431 -31.90 -30.83 8.84
C HIS A 431 -32.67 -32.08 9.23
#